data_AF-A0A968AWL9-F1
#
_entry.id   AF-A0A968AWL9-F1
#
_cell.length_a   1.000
_cell.length_b   1.000
_cell.length_c   1.000
_cell.angle_alpha   90.00
_cell.angle_beta   90.00
_cell.angle_gamma   90.00
#
_symmetry.space_group_name_H-M   'P 1'
#
loop_
_entity.id
_entity.type
_entity.pdbx_description
1 polymer ?
#
loop_
_entity_poly.entity_id
_entity_poly.type
_entity_poly.pdbx_seq_one_letter_code
_entity_poly.pdbx_strand_id
1 'polypeptide(L)' 'MRGPDPVDRVLALDTLYINAVALLVLTGIAYGKGLFYEAAIIIALLGFVGTVSLAKFLLRGDIIE' A
#
# COMPACT_ATOMS: atom_id res chain seq x y z
N MET A 1 8.43 -16.40 3.50
CA MET A 1 7.52 -15.95 2.41
C MET A 1 7.10 -17.19 1.64
N ARG A 2 5.79 -17.43 1.47
CA ARG A 2 5.21 -18.70 0.98
C ARG A 2 4.43 -18.57 -0.35
N GLY A 3 4.48 -17.39 -0.99
CA GLY A 3 3.89 -17.17 -2.31
C GLY A 3 4.86 -17.59 -3.42
N PRO A 4 4.53 -18.62 -4.23
CA PRO A 4 5.36 -19.04 -5.36
C PRO A 4 5.42 -17.97 -6.46
N ASP A 5 4.35 -17.21 -6.66
CA ASP A 5 4.27 -16.23 -7.73
C ASP A 5 4.69 -14.81 -7.26
N PRO A 6 5.35 -14.01 -8.12
CA PRO A 6 5.64 -12.60 -7.83
C PRO A 6 4.38 -11.80 -7.52
N VAL A 7 3.25 -12.13 -8.16
CA VAL A 7 1.94 -11.50 -7.94
C VAL A 7 1.46 -11.67 -6.51
N ASP A 8 1.70 -12.82 -5.88
CA ASP A 8 1.31 -13.07 -4.47
C ASP A 8 1.98 -12.07 -3.52
N ARG A 9 3.22 -11.69 -3.83
CA ARG A 9 3.99 -10.74 -3.02
C ARG A 9 3.46 -9.32 -3.20
N VAL A 10 3.03 -8.96 -4.41
CA VAL A 10 2.39 -7.68 -4.69
C VAL A 10 1.06 -7.57 -3.95
N LEU A 11 0.23 -8.62 -3.97
CA LEU A 11 -1.04 -8.66 -3.23
C LEU A 11 -0.83 -8.63 -1.71
N ALA A 12 0.19 -9.32 -1.20
CA ALA A 12 0.55 -9.27 0.21
C ALA A 12 1.00 -7.86 0.63
N LEU A 13 1.76 -7.17 -0.22
CA LEU A 13 2.19 -5.79 0.01
C LEU A 13 1.00 -4.82 0.01
N ASP A 14 0.09 -4.96 -0.95
CA ASP A 14 -1.14 -4.16 -1.05
C ASP A 14 -2.02 -4.32 0.21
N THR A 15 -2.19 -5.56 0.66
CA THR A 15 -2.91 -5.86 1.91
C THR A 15 -2.23 -5.23 3.13
N LEU A 16 -0.89 -5.22 3.16
CA LEU A 16 -0.12 -4.61 4.24
C LEU A 16 -0.27 -3.08 4.26
N TYR A 17 -0.38 -2.42 3.10
CA TYR A 17 -0.69 -1.00 3.01
C TYR A 17 -2.04 -0.67 3.65
N ILE A 18 -3.08 -1.43 3.35
CA ILE A 18 -4.41 -1.23 3.95
C ILE A 18 -4.37 -1.42 5.47
N ASN A 19 -3.66 -2.44 5.96
CA ASN A 19 -3.48 -2.65 7.40
C ASN A 19 -2.74 -1.48 8.08
N ALA A 20 -1.73 -0.91 7.43
CA ALA A 20 -1.02 0.26 7.93
C ALA A 20 -1.93 1.50 7.99
N VAL A 21 -2.76 1.72 6.97
CA VAL A 21 -3.78 2.78 6.96
C VAL A 21 -4.77 2.61 8.11
N ALA A 22 -5.27 1.39 8.33
CA ALA A 22 -6.18 1.09 9.44
C ALA A 22 -5.53 1.37 10.81
N LEU A 23 -4.27 0.96 11.00
CA LEU A 23 -3.52 1.25 12.22
C LEU A 23 -3.33 2.75 12.44
N LEU A 24 -3.02 3.52 11.39
CA LEU A 24 -2.89 4.97 11.50
C LEU A 24 -4.20 5.64 11.88
N VAL A 25 -5.32 5.23 11.27
CA VAL A 25 -6.65 5.75 11.62
C VAL A 25 -7.00 5.43 13.08
N LEU A 26 -6.80 4.18 13.52
CA LEU A 26 -7.03 3.80 14.92
C LEU A 26 -6.14 4.59 15.89
N THR A 27 -4.89 4.82 15.51
CA THR A 27 -3.95 5.65 16.28
C THR A 27 -4.42 7.11 16.33
N GLY A 28 -4.93 7.64 15.23
CA GLY A 28 -5.54 8.97 15.14
C GLY A 28 -6.74 9.12 16.07
N ILE A 29 -7.59 8.10 16.17
CA ILE A 29 -8.71 8.04 17.11
C ILE A 29 -8.18 8.00 18.56
N ALA A 30 -7.19 7.14 18.84
CA ALA A 30 -6.68 6.94 20.20
C ALA A 30 -6.00 8.18 20.79
N TYR A 31 -5.29 8.97 19.97
CA TYR A 31 -4.59 10.17 20.41
C TYR A 31 -5.32 11.49 20.09
N GLY A 32 -6.42 11.45 19.34
CA GLY A 32 -7.19 12.64 18.95
C GLY A 32 -6.43 13.62 18.06
N LYS A 33 -5.44 13.16 17.29
CA LYS A 33 -4.58 14.02 16.44
C LYS A 33 -4.91 13.84 14.96
N GLY A 34 -5.14 14.96 14.27
CA GLY A 34 -5.42 15.01 12.83
C GLY A 34 -4.29 14.48 11.94
N LEU A 35 -3.04 14.63 12.38
CA LEU A 35 -1.84 14.26 11.61
C LEU A 35 -1.84 12.80 11.12
N PHE A 36 -2.40 11.88 11.91
CA PHE A 36 -2.43 10.47 11.52
C PHE A 36 -3.35 10.21 10.31
N TYR A 37 -4.40 11.03 10.12
CA TYR A 37 -5.29 10.92 8.96
C TYR A 37 -4.61 11.44 7.69
N GLU A 38 -3.85 12.53 7.78
CA GLU A 38 -3.06 13.02 6.65
C GLU A 38 -2.02 11.99 6.20
N ALA A 39 -1.29 11.40 7.16
CA ALA A 39 -0.35 10.31 6.90
C ALA A 39 -1.06 9.08 6.28
N ALA A 40 -2.25 8.72 6.78
CA ALA A 40 -3.02 7.59 6.26
C ALA A 40 -3.42 7.80 4.78
N ILE A 41 -3.84 9.01 4.40
CA ILE A 41 -4.19 9.33 3.01
C ILE A 41 -2.96 9.26 2.10
N ILE A 42 -1.82 9.82 2.53
CA ILE A 42 -0.57 9.78 1.75
C ILE A 42 -0.13 8.32 1.53
N ILE A 43 -0.16 7.49 2.58
CA ILE A 43 0.22 6.08 2.48
C ILE A 43 -0.77 5.31 1.60
N ALA A 44 -2.08 5.58 1.69
CA ALA A 44 -3.08 4.94 0.84
C ALA A 44 -2.85 5.25 -0.64
N LEU A 45 -2.57 6.51 -0.98
CA LEU A 45 -2.29 6.92 -2.36
C LEU A 45 -0.98 6.32 -2.88
N LEU A 46 0.09 6.35 -2.07
CA LEU A 46 1.38 5.74 -2.43
C LEU A 46 1.26 4.23 -2.60
N GLY A 47 0.51 3.55 -1.73
CA GLY A 47 0.22 2.13 -1.82
C GLY A 47 -0.42 1.80 -3.16
N PHE A 48 -1.52 2.47 -3.50
CA PHE A 48 -2.21 2.29 -4.77
C PHE A 48 -1.30 2.49 -5.99
N VAL A 49 -0.55 3.59 -6.03
CA VAL A 49 0.38 3.89 -7.13
C VAL A 49 1.48 2.81 -7.23
N GLY A 50 1.98 2.34 -6.09
CA GLY A 50 2.95 1.25 -6.02
C GLY A 50 2.41 -0.05 -6.60
N THR A 51 1.20 -0.46 -6.23
CA THR A 51 0.57 -1.70 -6.72
C THR A 51 0.32 -1.64 -8.22
N VAL A 52 -0.15 -0.49 -8.73
CA VAL A 52 -0.36 -0.27 -10.18
C VAL A 52 0.97 -0.33 -10.93
N SER A 53 2.02 0.30 -10.40
CA SER A 53 3.34 0.31 -11.03
C SER A 53 3.95 -1.08 -11.10
N LEU A 54 3.84 -1.86 -10.02
CA LEU A 54 4.27 -3.26 -9.95
C LEU A 54 3.46 -4.16 -10.89
N ALA A 55 2.14 -3.98 -10.96
CA ALA A 55 1.30 -4.72 -11.89
C ALA A 55 1.68 -4.44 -13.35
N LYS A 56 1.91 -3.17 -13.69
CA LYS A 56 2.36 -2.78 -15.04
C LYS A 56 3.73 -3.37 -15.37
N PHE A 57 4.67 -3.31 -14.44
CA PHE A 57 6.01 -3.91 -14.59
C PHE A 57 5.93 -5.41 -14.86
N LEU A 58 5.12 -6.15 -14.09
CA LEU A 58 4.96 -7.60 -14.27
C LEU A 58 4.33 -7.97 -15.61
N LEU A 59 3.46 -7.12 -16.17
CA LEU A 59 2.80 -7.36 -17.46
C LEU A 59 3.66 -7.02 -18.67
N ARG A 60 4.46 -5.93 -18.60
CA ARG A 60 5.15 -5.36 -19.76
C ARG A 60 6.67 -5.38 -19.68
N GLY A 61 7.25 -5.69 -18.51
CA GLY A 61 8.70 -5.64 -18.28
C GLY A 61 9.27 -4.23 -18.13
N ASP A 62 8.49 -3.18 -18.40
CA ASP A 62 8.87 -1.79 -18.23
C ASP A 62 7.71 -0.95 -17.67
N ILE A 63 8.03 0.10 -16.91
CA ILE A 63 7.08 0.96 -16.20
C ILE A 63 6.85 2.27 -16.96
N ILE A 64 7.90 2.81 -17.58
CA ILE A 64 7.93 4.11 -18.26
C ILE A 64 8.12 3.88 -19.76
N GLU A 65 7.36 4.61 -20.57
CA GLU A 65 7.46 4.61 -22.04
C GLU A 65 8.04 5.96 -22.50
#